data_AF-A0ABD5STY6-F1
#
_entry.id   AF-A0ABD5STY6-F1
#
_cell.length_a   1.000
_cell.length_b   1.000
_cell.length_c   1.000
_cell.angle_alpha   90.00
_cell.angle_beta   90.00
_cell.angle_gamma   90.00
#
_symmetry.space_group_name_H-M   'P 1'
#
loop_
_entity.id
_entity.type
_entity.pdbx_description
1 polymer ?
#
loop_
_entity_poly.entity_id
_entity_poly.type
_entity_poly.pdbx_seq_one_letter_code
_entity_poly.pdbx_strand_id
1 'polypeptide(L)'
;MGRIIHTLLTAENRLSQRDLADRAGVSARTIRNYRNRLEAFDLIWVDENGYRLALSFQTTSERRDSVVPTVLEENQTLLDAADVFLETILPPDRYGDPNDPLGSALFWPPDPSRLLDNPTVDPWLRLAVALTATESPRNNRTVQMGPPLEQQALSGTADMN
;
A
#
# COMPACT_ATOMS: atom_id res chain seq x y z
N MET A 1 -6.95 13.12 -3.48
CA MET A 1 -6.26 11.83 -3.32
C MET A 1 -6.98 10.69 -4.03
N GLY A 2 -8.22 10.32 -3.66
CA GLY A 2 -8.91 9.16 -4.23
C GLY A 2 -8.96 9.10 -5.76
N ARG A 3 -9.17 10.24 -6.44
CA ARG A 3 -9.11 10.31 -7.92
C ARG A 3 -7.74 9.98 -8.50
N ILE A 4 -6.66 10.43 -7.84
CA ILE A 4 -5.27 10.17 -8.27
C ILE A 4 -4.98 8.66 -8.17
N ILE A 5 -5.34 8.04 -7.05
CA ILE A 5 -5.17 6.60 -6.83
C ILE A 5 -5.99 5.80 -7.82
N HIS A 6 -7.26 6.15 -8.03
CA HIS A 6 -8.10 5.50 -9.03
C HIS A 6 -7.48 5.58 -10.43
N THR A 7 -7.02 6.76 -10.86
CA THR A 7 -6.37 6.94 -12.16
C THR A 7 -5.10 6.09 -12.30
N LEU A 8 -4.29 5.96 -11.24
CA LEU A 8 -3.09 5.11 -11.26
C LEU A 8 -3.44 3.61 -11.24
N LEU A 9 -4.49 3.20 -10.50
CA LEU A 9 -4.98 1.82 -10.47
C LEU A 9 -5.46 1.33 -11.84
N THR A 10 -6.06 2.21 -12.64
CA THR A 10 -6.55 1.88 -13.98
C THR A 10 -5.53 2.23 -15.07
N ALA A 11 -4.31 2.65 -14.72
CA ALA A 11 -3.27 2.91 -15.69
C ALA A 11 -2.67 1.60 -16.16
N GLU A 12 -2.41 1.48 -17.46
CA GLU A 12 -1.73 0.32 -18.04
C GLU A 12 -0.22 0.55 -18.18
N ASN A 13 0.22 1.80 -18.00
CA ASN A 13 1.60 2.26 -18.14
C ASN A 13 1.84 3.40 -17.15
N ARG A 14 3.10 3.74 -16.90
CA ARG A 14 3.47 4.95 -16.15
C ARG A 14 2.84 6.20 -16.79
N LEU A 15 2.36 7.11 -15.96
CA LEU A 15 1.74 8.36 -16.41
C LEU A 15 2.67 9.54 -16.14
N SER A 16 2.85 10.43 -17.11
CA SER A 16 3.51 11.71 -16.84
C SER A 16 2.70 12.51 -15.81
N GLN A 17 3.34 13.48 -15.14
CA GLN A 17 2.65 14.35 -14.19
C GLN A 17 1.43 15.05 -14.83
N ARG A 18 1.58 15.46 -16.09
CA ARG A 18 0.55 16.15 -16.85
C ARG A 18 -0.62 15.20 -17.13
N ASP A 19 -0.34 14.02 -17.67
CA ASP A 19 -1.39 13.06 -18.01
C ASP A 19 -2.12 12.55 -16.76
N LEU A 20 -1.40 12.37 -15.65
CA LEU A 20 -2.02 12.03 -14.36
C LEU A 20 -2.94 13.15 -13.88
N ALA A 21 -2.50 14.41 -13.94
CA ALA A 21 -3.31 15.56 -13.55
C ALA A 21 -4.58 15.67 -14.40
N ASP A 22 -4.42 15.56 -15.72
CA ASP A 22 -5.51 15.66 -16.70
C ASP A 22 -6.53 14.53 -16.50
N ARG A 23 -6.07 13.27 -16.42
CA ARG A 23 -6.95 12.09 -16.23
C ARG A 23 -7.64 12.06 -14.86
N ALA A 24 -6.96 12.50 -13.80
CA ALA A 24 -7.54 12.57 -12.46
C ALA A 24 -8.44 13.81 -12.25
N GLY A 25 -8.44 14.75 -13.20
CA GLY A 25 -9.18 16.01 -13.11
C GLY A 25 -8.71 16.87 -11.93
N VAL A 26 -7.40 16.96 -11.71
CA VAL A 26 -6.78 17.74 -10.63
C VAL A 26 -5.63 18.58 -11.17
N SER A 27 -5.17 19.56 -10.40
CA SER A 27 -4.02 20.37 -10.81
C SER A 27 -2.69 19.59 -10.69
N ALA A 28 -1.71 19.93 -11.52
CA ALA A 28 -0.34 19.43 -11.37
C ALA A 28 0.26 19.74 -9.98
N ARG A 29 -0.12 20.87 -9.36
CA ARG A 29 0.26 21.21 -7.98
C ARG A 29 -0.32 20.21 -6.98
N THR A 30 -1.58 19.80 -7.18
CA THR A 30 -2.22 18.77 -6.34
C THR A 30 -1.46 17.44 -6.42
N ILE A 31 -1.03 17.03 -7.61
CA ILE A 31 -0.18 15.83 -7.79
C ILE A 31 1.12 15.98 -6.98
N ARG A 32 1.83 17.10 -7.10
CA ARG A 32 3.06 17.36 -6.34
C ARG A 32 2.85 17.32 -4.82
N ASN A 33 1.76 17.91 -4.33
CA ASN A 33 1.47 17.95 -2.89
C ASN A 33 1.22 16.55 -2.31
N TYR A 34 0.59 15.66 -3.06
CA TYR A 34 0.32 14.30 -2.61
C TYR A 34 1.47 13.33 -2.90
N ARG A 35 2.38 13.67 -3.83
CA ARG A 35 3.51 12.81 -4.21
C ARG A 35 4.29 12.35 -2.99
N ASN A 36 4.88 13.26 -2.22
CA ASN A 36 5.77 12.91 -1.10
C ASN A 36 5.07 12.02 -0.07
N ARG A 37 3.79 12.28 0.19
CA ARG A 37 3.00 11.47 1.14
C ARG A 37 2.68 10.09 0.62
N LEU A 38 2.44 9.95 -0.68
CA LEU A 38 2.17 8.65 -1.32
C LEU A 38 3.45 7.83 -1.49
N GLU A 39 4.58 8.46 -1.79
CA GLU A 39 5.90 7.80 -1.80
C GLU A 39 6.33 7.35 -0.39
N ALA A 40 5.98 8.11 0.66
CA ALA A 40 6.31 7.75 2.05
C ALA A 40 5.70 6.41 2.49
N PHE A 41 4.51 6.06 1.99
CA PHE A 41 3.87 4.76 2.23
C PHE A 41 4.14 3.75 1.11
N ASP A 42 5.12 4.07 0.26
CA ASP A 42 5.48 3.32 -0.94
C ASP A 42 4.29 2.94 -1.82
N LEU A 43 3.24 3.77 -1.85
CA LEU A 43 2.05 3.51 -2.65
C LEU A 43 2.26 3.83 -4.13
N ILE A 44 3.15 4.77 -4.41
CA ILE A 44 3.50 5.17 -5.77
C ILE A 44 5.00 5.12 -5.96
N TRP A 45 5.40 4.79 -7.18
CA TRP A 45 6.78 4.96 -7.63
C TRP A 45 6.83 6.07 -8.66
N VAL A 46 7.80 6.98 -8.51
CA VAL A 46 8.04 8.08 -9.44
C VAL A 46 9.50 8.05 -9.87
N ASP A 47 9.71 7.88 -11.17
CA ASP A 47 11.01 7.99 -11.82
C ASP A 47 10.94 8.96 -13.01
N GLU A 48 12.00 9.03 -13.81
CA GLU A 48 12.02 9.80 -15.06
C GLU A 48 10.90 9.43 -16.04
N ASN A 49 10.36 8.21 -15.96
CA ASN A 49 9.30 7.71 -16.83
C ASN A 49 7.89 8.02 -16.30
N GLY A 50 7.80 8.62 -15.11
CA GLY A 50 6.56 9.14 -14.54
C GLY A 50 6.06 8.35 -13.34
N TYR A 51 4.77 8.50 -13.09
CA TYR A 51 4.07 8.01 -11.91
C TYR A 51 3.42 6.66 -12.19
N ARG A 52 3.61 5.71 -11.28
CA ARG A 52 2.81 4.47 -11.21
C ARG A 52 2.39 4.20 -9.78
N LEU A 53 1.39 3.35 -9.62
CA LEU A 53 1.16 2.69 -8.35
C LEU A 53 2.25 1.62 -8.14
N ALA A 54 2.63 1.37 -6.89
CA ALA A 54 3.50 0.26 -6.50
C ALA A 54 2.72 -1.07 -6.50
N LEU A 55 1.92 -1.29 -7.53
CA LEU A 55 1.26 -2.55 -7.87
C LEU A 55 1.55 -2.86 -9.34
N SER A 56 1.53 -4.14 -9.70
CA SER A 56 1.65 -4.56 -11.09
C SER A 56 0.53 -3.97 -11.93
N PHE A 57 0.85 -3.51 -13.14
CA PHE A 57 -0.19 -3.08 -14.08
C PHE A 57 -1.10 -4.25 -14.45
N GLN A 58 -2.34 -3.96 -14.82
CA GLN A 58 -3.32 -4.96 -15.27
C GLN A 58 -3.03 -5.46 -16.71
N THR A 59 -1.76 -5.56 -17.09
CA THR A 59 -1.30 -6.03 -18.39
C THR A 59 -0.78 -7.46 -18.29
N THR A 60 -0.80 -8.19 -19.40
CA THR A 60 -0.30 -9.57 -19.45
C THR A 60 1.19 -9.66 -19.08
N SER A 61 1.95 -8.59 -19.32
CA SER A 61 3.39 -8.52 -19.11
C SER A 61 3.77 -8.49 -17.63
N GLU A 62 3.11 -7.67 -16.81
CA GLU A 62 3.45 -7.50 -15.39
C GLU A 62 2.62 -8.40 -14.45
N ARG A 63 1.62 -9.15 -14.96
CA ARG A 63 0.70 -9.97 -14.14
C ARG A 63 1.38 -11.03 -13.25
N ARG A 64 2.66 -11.33 -13.51
CA ARG A 64 3.47 -12.31 -12.75
C ARG A 64 4.64 -11.67 -12.00
N ASP A 65 4.83 -10.37 -12.15
CA ASP A 65 5.88 -9.64 -11.44
C ASP A 65 5.34 -9.22 -10.08
N SER A 66 6.08 -9.54 -9.02
CA SER A 66 5.73 -9.13 -7.66
C SER A 66 6.14 -7.67 -7.45
N VAL A 67 5.31 -6.75 -7.92
CA VAL A 67 5.42 -5.33 -7.61
C VAL A 67 4.48 -5.05 -6.44
N VAL A 68 5.04 -4.96 -5.25
CA VAL A 68 4.32 -4.62 -4.02
C VAL A 68 5.08 -3.52 -3.28
N PRO A 69 4.38 -2.66 -2.52
CA PRO A 69 5.03 -1.68 -1.67
C PRO A 69 5.98 -2.34 -0.66
N THR A 70 7.16 -1.77 -0.45
CA THR A 70 8.13 -2.18 0.59
C THR A 70 7.52 -2.09 1.99
N VAL A 71 6.55 -1.20 2.23
CA VAL A 71 5.80 -1.16 3.50
C VAL A 71 5.00 -2.45 3.78
N LEU A 72 4.79 -3.30 2.75
CA LEU A 72 4.17 -4.62 2.87
C LEU A 72 5.19 -5.76 3.00
N GLU A 73 6.50 -5.46 3.02
CA GLU A 73 7.52 -6.47 3.27
C GLU A 73 7.37 -7.02 4.70
N GLU A 74 7.64 -8.33 4.84
CA GLU A 74 7.60 -9.00 6.14
C GLU A 74 8.52 -8.25 7.11
N ASN A 75 7.98 -7.82 8.26
CA ASN A 75 8.64 -7.08 9.37
C ASN A 75 8.46 -5.56 9.41
N GLN A 76 7.76 -4.92 8.48
CA GLN A 76 7.44 -3.49 8.62
C GLN A 76 6.40 -3.26 9.72
N THR A 77 6.68 -2.33 10.63
CA THR A 77 5.79 -1.97 11.74
C THR A 77 5.10 -0.62 11.50
N LEU A 78 4.04 -0.35 12.28
CA LEU A 78 3.40 0.96 12.29
C LEU A 78 4.38 2.08 12.67
N LEU A 79 5.37 1.78 13.52
CA LEU A 79 6.40 2.74 13.93
C LEU A 79 7.27 3.13 12.74
N ASP A 80 7.71 2.16 11.93
CA ASP A 80 8.53 2.41 10.74
C ASP A 80 7.77 3.27 9.72
N ALA A 81 6.49 2.95 9.49
CA ALA A 81 5.65 3.73 8.58
C ALA A 81 5.36 5.15 9.12
N ALA A 82 5.20 5.31 10.44
CA ALA A 82 5.02 6.62 11.06
C ALA A 82 6.30 7.46 10.97
N ASP A 83 7.46 6.84 11.17
CA ASP A 83 8.77 7.48 11.09
C ASP A 83 9.01 8.12 9.71
N VAL A 84 8.94 7.28 8.67
CA VAL A 84 9.09 7.72 7.26
C VAL A 84 8.07 8.82 6.93
N PHE A 85 6.82 8.67 7.35
CA PHE A 85 5.81 9.69 7.08
C PHE A 85 6.11 11.03 7.76
N LEU A 86 6.50 11.01 9.05
CA LEU A 86 6.82 12.23 9.79
C LEU A 86 8.04 12.94 9.23
N GLU A 87 9.06 12.21 8.78
CA GLU A 87 10.22 12.78 8.08
C GLU A 87 9.79 13.59 6.83
N THR A 88 8.71 13.17 6.14
CA THR A 88 8.24 13.90 4.95
C THR A 88 7.45 15.18 5.24
N ILE A 89 6.86 15.32 6.43
CA ILE A 89 5.94 16.43 6.75
C ILE A 89 6.48 17.38 7.82
N LEU A 90 7.47 16.97 8.61
CA LEU A 90 8.08 17.79 9.64
C LEU A 90 9.43 18.34 9.16
N PRO A 91 9.74 19.61 9.45
CA PRO A 91 11.11 20.10 9.30
C PRO A 91 12.04 19.44 10.33
N PRO A 92 13.37 19.37 10.08
CA PRO A 92 14.30 18.61 10.91
C PRO A 92 14.34 19.02 12.39
N ASP A 93 14.17 20.30 12.68
CA ASP A 93 14.12 20.87 14.03
C ASP A 93 12.92 20.37 14.84
N ARG A 94 11.78 20.13 14.18
CA ARG A 94 10.57 19.58 14.81
C ARG A 94 10.57 18.06 14.86
N TYR A 95 11.10 17.41 13.82
CA TYR A 95 11.21 15.96 13.78
C TYR A 95 12.11 15.44 14.92
N GLY A 96 13.20 16.14 15.22
CA GLY A 96 14.11 15.81 16.31
C GLY A 96 13.77 16.39 17.69
N ASP A 97 12.62 17.05 17.86
CA ASP A 97 12.22 17.63 19.16
C ASP A 97 11.34 16.66 19.97
N PRO A 98 11.81 16.16 21.13
CA PRO A 98 11.04 15.28 22.01
C PRO A 98 9.75 15.92 22.57
N ASN A 99 9.60 17.24 22.47
CA ASN A 99 8.42 17.97 22.91
C ASN A 99 7.47 18.32 21.75
N ASP A 100 7.82 17.97 20.51
CA ASP A 100 6.96 18.25 19.36
C ASP A 100 5.67 17.42 19.45
N PRO A 101 4.48 18.01 19.19
CA PRO A 101 3.21 17.29 19.27
C PRO A 101 3.10 16.06 18.35
N LEU A 102 3.91 16.00 17.29
CA LEU A 102 3.96 14.87 16.37
C LEU A 102 5.28 14.10 16.50
N GLY A 103 6.42 14.80 16.50
CA GLY A 103 7.76 14.18 16.57
C GLY A 103 7.97 13.35 17.84
N SER A 104 7.41 13.80 18.98
CA SER A 104 7.51 13.09 20.27
C SER A 104 7.00 11.64 20.25
N ALA A 105 6.11 11.29 19.31
CA ALA A 105 5.57 9.94 19.20
C ALA A 105 6.62 8.88 18.83
N LEU A 106 7.76 9.28 18.25
CA LEU A 106 8.86 8.40 17.87
C LEU A 106 9.89 8.21 18.99
N PHE A 107 9.83 9.01 20.07
CA PHE A 107 10.79 8.98 21.16
C PHE A 107 10.40 7.95 22.23
N TRP A 108 11.39 7.44 22.97
CA TRP A 108 11.18 6.35 23.92
C TRP A 108 10.31 6.74 25.14
N PRO A 109 9.28 5.92 25.49
CA PRO A 109 8.79 4.75 24.74
C PRO A 109 7.95 5.19 23.53
N PRO A 110 8.24 4.68 22.31
CA PRO A 110 7.54 5.11 21.11
C PRO A 110 6.07 4.70 21.17
N ASP A 111 5.20 5.62 20.77
CA ASP A 111 3.75 5.41 20.72
C ASP A 111 3.14 6.09 19.49
N PRO A 112 3.30 5.47 18.30
CA PRO A 112 2.79 6.03 17.05
C PRO A 112 1.25 6.09 17.02
N SER A 113 0.56 5.31 17.85
CA SER A 113 -0.91 5.30 17.89
C SER A 113 -1.50 6.65 18.30
N ARG A 114 -0.76 7.44 19.09
CA ARG A 114 -1.18 8.82 19.49
C ARG A 114 -1.33 9.76 18.32
N LEU A 115 -0.69 9.48 17.19
CA LEU A 115 -0.82 10.30 15.98
C LEU A 115 -2.18 10.11 15.29
N LEU A 116 -2.93 9.04 15.62
CA LEU A 116 -4.31 8.83 15.14
C LEU A 116 -5.29 9.86 15.72
N ASP A 117 -4.94 10.52 16.82
CA ASP A 117 -5.76 11.60 17.38
C ASP A 117 -5.53 12.94 16.65
N ASN A 118 -4.52 13.02 15.77
CA ASN A 118 -4.22 14.23 15.00
C ASN A 118 -4.93 14.22 13.64
N PRO A 119 -5.87 15.15 13.35
CA PRO A 119 -6.63 15.14 12.09
C PRO A 119 -5.80 15.24 10.80
N THR A 120 -4.57 15.77 10.88
CA THR A 120 -3.70 15.92 9.71
C THR A 120 -2.98 14.62 9.38
N VAL A 121 -2.70 13.79 10.39
CA VAL A 121 -1.92 12.55 10.30
C VAL A 121 -2.82 11.32 10.29
N ASP A 122 -3.96 11.35 10.98
CA ASP A 122 -4.90 10.22 11.14
C ASP A 122 -5.25 9.51 9.82
N PRO A 123 -5.64 10.20 8.73
CA PRO A 123 -6.00 9.49 7.49
C PRO A 123 -4.83 8.71 6.88
N TRP A 124 -3.60 9.18 7.08
CA TRP A 124 -2.38 8.57 6.57
C TRP A 124 -1.92 7.41 7.44
N LEU A 125 -2.02 7.58 8.77
CA LEU A 125 -1.64 6.53 9.68
C LEU A 125 -2.67 5.38 9.69
N ARG A 126 -3.96 5.64 9.48
CA ARG A 126 -4.95 4.58 9.23
C ARG A 126 -4.64 3.77 7.99
N LEU A 127 -4.16 4.42 6.94
CA LEU A 127 -3.68 3.75 5.74
C LEU A 127 -2.46 2.89 6.07
N ALA A 128 -1.48 3.41 6.82
CA ALA A 128 -0.34 2.63 7.29
C ALA A 128 -0.78 1.40 8.09
N VAL A 129 -1.69 1.56 9.07
CA VAL A 129 -2.27 0.45 9.83
C VAL A 129 -2.91 -0.57 8.89
N ALA A 130 -3.67 -0.14 7.88
CA ALA A 130 -4.29 -1.06 6.93
C ALA A 130 -3.27 -1.82 6.07
N LEU A 131 -2.11 -1.23 5.79
CA LEU A 131 -1.03 -1.85 5.03
C LEU A 131 -0.17 -2.78 5.91
N THR A 132 0.16 -2.35 7.13
CA THR A 132 1.03 -3.09 8.07
C THR A 132 0.26 -4.06 8.96
N ALA A 133 -1.08 -4.07 8.93
CA ALA A 133 -1.87 -5.07 9.63
C ALA A 133 -1.63 -6.45 9.01
N THR A 134 -0.60 -7.12 9.52
CA THR A 134 -0.18 -8.49 9.18
C THR A 134 -1.19 -9.56 9.59
N GLU A 135 -2.31 -9.18 10.22
CA GLU A 135 -3.48 -10.06 10.27
C GLU A 135 -4.08 -10.17 8.88
N SER A 136 -3.56 -11.13 8.10
CA SER A 136 -4.33 -11.72 7.01
C SER A 136 -5.71 -12.04 7.58
N PRO A 137 -6.82 -11.55 7.02
CA PRO A 137 -8.06 -12.27 7.18
C PRO A 137 -7.84 -13.57 6.41
N ARG A 138 -7.25 -14.56 7.09
CA ARG A 138 -7.49 -15.97 6.84
C ARG A 138 -8.96 -16.25 7.16
N ASN A 139 -9.86 -15.56 6.46
CA ASN A 139 -10.95 -16.26 5.84
C ASN A 139 -10.30 -17.20 4.82
N ASN A 140 -9.87 -18.37 5.30
CA ASN A 140 -9.85 -19.58 4.51
C ASN A 140 -11.30 -19.85 4.08
N ARG A 141 -11.83 -18.99 3.22
CA ARG A 141 -13.11 -19.20 2.59
C ARG A 141 -12.79 -20.08 1.40
N THR A 142 -12.80 -21.38 1.65
CA THR A 142 -12.81 -22.38 0.58
C THR A 142 -14.01 -22.07 -0.29
N VAL A 143 -13.77 -21.46 -1.45
CA VAL A 143 -14.81 -21.28 -2.46
C VAL A 143 -14.85 -22.57 -3.25
N GLN A 144 -15.94 -23.35 -3.10
CA GLN A 144 -16.21 -24.41 -4.06
C GLN A 144 -16.61 -23.76 -5.39
N MET A 145 -15.73 -23.88 -6.38
CA MET A 145 -16.00 -23.54 -7.77
C MET A 145 -16.30 -24.83 -8.51
N GLY A 146 -17.52 -24.94 -9.05
CA GLY A 146 -17.96 -26.10 -9.83
C GLY A 146 -18.89 -27.04 -9.06
N PRO A 147 -19.57 -27.97 -9.77
CA PRO A 147 -20.40 -28.97 -9.14
C PRO A 147 -19.56 -29.89 -8.24
N PRO A 148 -20.14 -30.43 -7.16
CA PRO A 148 -19.44 -31.38 -6.30
C PRO A 148 -18.97 -32.57 -7.15
N LEU A 149 -17.66 -32.83 -7.14
CA LEU A 149 -17.10 -34.01 -7.77
C LEU A 149 -17.37 -35.21 -6.86
N GLU A 150 -18.30 -36.08 -7.26
CA GLU A 150 -18.36 -37.43 -6.67
C GLU A 150 -17.16 -38.22 -7.18
N GLN A 151 -16.11 -38.27 -6.37
CA GLN A 151 -14.94 -39.09 -6.66
C GLN A 151 -15.33 -40.56 -6.51
N GLN A 152 -15.59 -41.23 -7.62
CA GLN A 152 -15.83 -42.68 -7.65
C GLN A 152 -14.49 -43.40 -7.48
N ALA A 153 -14.38 -44.26 -6.47
CA ALA A 153 -13.21 -45.10 -6.27
C ALA A 153 -13.03 -46.01 -7.49
N LEU A 154 -11.81 -46.09 -8.01
CA LEU A 154 -11.46 -47.09 -9.00
C LEU A 154 -11.60 -48.46 -8.33
N SER A 155 -12.62 -49.23 -8.71
CA SER A 155 -12.70 -50.64 -8.33
C SER A 155 -11.49 -51.34 -8.95
N GLY A 156 -10.52 -51.68 -8.11
CA GLY A 156 -9.39 -52.47 -8.53
C GLY A 156 -9.88 -53.81 -9.05
N THR A 157 -9.70 -54.03 -10.35
CA THR A 157 -9.81 -55.34 -10.98
C THR A 157 -8.69 -56.21 -10.42
N ALA A 158 -8.99 -56.99 -9.40
CA ALA A 158 -8.18 -58.14 -9.03
C ALA A 158 -8.54 -59.28 -10.00
N ASP A 159 -8.01 -59.22 -11.22
CA ASP A 159 -7.90 -60.36 -12.11
C ASP A 159 -6.46 -60.88 -12.09
N MET A 160 -6.32 -62.22 -12.06
CA MET A 160 -5.11 -63.06 -12.11
C MET A 160 -4.41 -63.24 -10.74
N ASN A 161 -4.31 -64.43 -10.13
CA ASN A 161 -4.33 -65.82 -10.59
C ASN A 161 -4.68 -66.76 -9.42
#